data_AF-A0A7C1R837-F1
#
_entry.id   AF-A0A7C1R837-F1
#
_cell.length_a   1.000
_cell.length_b   1.000
_cell.length_c   1.000
_cell.angle_alpha   90.00
_cell.angle_beta   90.00
_cell.angle_gamma   90.00
#
_symmetry.space_group_name_H-M   'P 1'
#
loop_
_entity.id
_entity.type
_entity.pdbx_description
1 polymer ?
#
loop_
_entity_poly.entity_id
_entity_poly.type
_entity_poly.pdbx_seq_one_letter_code
_entity_poly.pdbx_strand_id
1 'polypeptide(L)'
;MATTSNQSRERFTNFTPYEMKKGEDYMSAGMLEHFKGLLLRWKQELMEEVDRTMHHMQEDAANYADPSDRATQEEEFSLELRTRDRERKLIKKIDQTNDRIDKDDYGFCDQCGVEIGIRRLEARPTA
;
A
#
# COMPACT_ATOMS: atom_id res chain seq x y z
N MET A 1 -0.24 -16.45 27.33
CA MET A 1 -0.15 -17.14 26.03
C MET A 1 -0.37 -16.10 24.94
N ALA A 2 0.47 -16.13 23.91
CA ALA A 2 0.98 -14.97 23.18
C ALA A 2 -0.06 -14.13 22.43
N THR A 3 -0.09 -12.82 22.71
CA THR A 3 -0.59 -11.77 21.83
C THR A 3 0.44 -11.48 20.74
N THR A 4 0.27 -12.10 19.58
CA THR A 4 1.02 -11.82 18.33
C THR A 4 0.12 -12.42 17.25
N SER A 5 -0.45 -11.71 16.27
CA SER A 5 0.14 -10.74 15.35
C SER A 5 -1.00 -10.02 14.60
N ASN A 6 -1.38 -8.82 15.06
CA ASN A 6 -2.19 -7.88 14.27
C ASN A 6 -1.26 -6.80 13.68
N GLN A 7 -0.20 -7.24 12.99
CA GLN A 7 0.85 -6.36 12.45
C GLN A 7 0.64 -5.97 10.97
N SER A 8 -0.52 -6.23 10.38
CA SER A 8 -0.83 -5.84 8.99
C SER A 8 -1.66 -4.56 8.88
N ARG A 9 -1.66 -3.73 9.93
CA ARG A 9 -2.34 -2.43 9.95
C ARG A 9 -1.30 -1.33 10.07
N GLU A 10 -0.98 -0.76 8.91
CA GLU A 10 -0.14 0.43 8.72
C GLU A 10 1.34 0.12 9.02
N ARG A 11 2.27 0.41 8.13
CA ARG A 11 2.74 1.78 7.98
C ARG A 11 3.76 1.87 6.84
N PHE A 12 3.34 2.39 5.70
CA PHE A 12 4.26 3.08 4.81
C PHE A 12 4.68 4.38 5.55
N THR A 13 5.61 4.27 6.52
CA THR A 13 6.05 5.40 7.36
C THR A 13 7.54 5.68 7.25
N ASN A 14 8.28 4.88 6.49
CA ASN A 14 9.68 5.16 6.21
C ASN A 14 9.79 6.04 4.96
N PHE A 15 9.36 7.29 5.10
CA PHE A 15 9.64 8.34 4.13
C PHE A 15 10.18 9.58 4.84
N THR A 16 11.05 10.30 4.15
CA THR A 16 11.45 11.64 4.57
C THR A 16 10.35 12.59 4.15
N PRO A 17 9.73 13.33 5.08
CA PRO A 17 8.64 14.22 4.72
C PRO A 17 9.09 15.38 3.83
N TYR A 18 8.16 15.90 3.02
CA TYR A 18 8.42 17.05 2.16
C TYR A 18 8.50 18.34 2.97
N GLU A 19 9.54 19.14 2.71
CA GLU A 19 9.71 20.47 3.28
C GLU A 19 9.38 21.52 2.23
N MET A 20 8.22 22.16 2.37
CA MET A 20 7.84 23.26 1.48
C MET A 20 8.78 24.45 1.64
N LYS A 21 9.24 24.96 0.51
CA LYS A 21 10.01 26.21 0.46
C LYS A 21 9.08 27.40 0.65
N LYS A 22 9.63 28.51 1.16
CA LYS A 22 8.86 29.74 1.37
C LYS A 22 8.34 30.29 0.03
N GLY A 23 7.02 30.37 -0.11
CA GLY A 23 6.36 30.86 -1.33
C GLY A 23 6.30 29.85 -2.47
N GLU A 24 6.48 28.56 -2.17
CA GLU A 24 6.27 27.48 -3.13
C GLU A 24 4.77 27.25 -3.38
N ASP A 25 4.40 27.08 -4.65
CA ASP A 25 3.03 26.78 -5.05
C ASP A 25 2.61 25.37 -4.62
N TYR A 26 1.33 25.22 -4.28
CA TYR A 26 0.75 23.93 -3.95
C TYR A 26 0.86 22.99 -5.16
N MET A 27 1.26 21.73 -4.93
CA MET A 27 1.53 20.74 -5.99
C MET A 27 2.53 21.21 -7.05
N SER A 28 3.61 21.86 -6.60
CA SER A 28 4.78 22.13 -7.44
C SER A 28 5.37 20.84 -8.03
N ALA A 29 6.18 20.97 -9.09
CA ALA A 29 6.86 19.84 -9.71
C ALA A 29 7.69 19.01 -8.70
N GLY A 30 8.36 19.66 -7.74
CA GLY A 30 9.13 18.98 -6.70
C GLY A 30 8.26 18.22 -5.69
N MET A 31 7.08 18.77 -5.37
CA MET A 31 6.11 18.12 -4.49
C MET A 31 5.46 16.92 -5.17
N LEU A 32 5.08 17.04 -6.45
CA LEU A 32 4.54 15.93 -7.23
C LEU A 32 5.57 14.81 -7.39
N GLU A 33 6.83 15.14 -7.64
CA GLU A 33 7.93 14.16 -7.71
C GLU A 33 8.10 13.40 -6.39
N HIS A 34 8.00 14.11 -5.25
CA HIS A 34 8.02 13.48 -3.92
C HIS A 34 6.91 12.43 -3.78
N PHE A 35 5.65 12.79 -4.07
CA PHE A 35 4.52 11.85 -3.96
C PHE A 35 4.60 10.70 -4.97
N LYS A 36 5.06 10.96 -6.19
CA LYS A 36 5.28 9.92 -7.20
C LYS A 36 6.33 8.91 -6.74
N GLY A 37 7.46 9.37 -6.20
CA GLY A 37 8.48 8.50 -5.62
C GLY A 37 7.96 7.70 -4.42
N LEU A 38 7.07 8.30 -3.63
CA LEU A 38 6.38 7.65 -2.51
C LEU A 38 5.53 6.47 -2.98
N LEU A 39 4.64 6.74 -3.94
CA LEU A 39 3.70 5.78 -4.51
C LEU A 39 4.41 4.65 -5.24
N LEU A 40 5.45 4.94 -6.01
CA LEU A 40 6.23 3.93 -6.72
C LEU A 40 6.96 2.97 -5.77
N ARG A 41 7.57 3.50 -4.71
CA ARG A 41 8.20 2.67 -3.68
C ARG A 41 7.19 1.78 -2.98
N TRP A 42 6.05 2.35 -2.60
CA TRP A 42 4.99 1.58 -1.95
C TRP A 42 4.43 0.48 -2.85
N LYS A 43 4.24 0.78 -4.14
CA LYS A 43 3.83 -0.22 -5.13
C LYS A 43 4.82 -1.37 -5.20
N GLN A 44 6.12 -1.06 -5.25
CA GLN A 44 7.18 -2.07 -5.30
C GLN A 44 7.14 -2.99 -4.06
N GLU A 45 7.04 -2.41 -2.86
CA GLU A 45 6.93 -3.17 -1.61
C GLU A 45 5.70 -4.10 -1.60
N LEU A 46 4.56 -3.62 -2.09
CA LEU A 46 3.34 -4.43 -2.20
C LEU A 46 3.49 -5.56 -3.21
N MET A 47 4.16 -5.32 -4.34
CA MET A 47 4.41 -6.36 -5.35
C MET A 47 5.31 -7.46 -4.78
N GLU A 48 6.37 -7.08 -4.05
CA GLU A 48 7.26 -8.04 -3.38
C GLU A 48 6.56 -8.86 -2.29
N GLU A 49 5.62 -8.27 -1.56
CA GLU A 49 4.81 -9.01 -0.56
C GLU A 49 3.84 -10.00 -1.23
N VAL A 50 3.15 -9.56 -2.30
CA VAL A 50 2.26 -10.43 -3.09
C VAL A 50 3.04 -11.62 -3.66
N ASP A 51 4.23 -11.39 -4.21
CA ASP A 51 5.08 -12.43 -4.75
C ASP A 51 5.55 -13.38 -3.65
N ARG A 52 6.01 -12.87 -2.50
CA ARG A 52 6.42 -13.71 -1.34
C ARG A 52 5.30 -14.60 -0.84
N THR A 53 4.10 -14.04 -0.64
CA THR A 53 2.94 -14.81 -0.18
C THR A 53 2.56 -15.87 -1.21
N MET A 54 2.65 -15.56 -2.51
CA MET A 54 2.36 -16.54 -3.56
C MET A 54 3.33 -17.73 -3.56
N HIS A 55 4.63 -17.51 -3.31
CA HIS A 55 5.60 -18.59 -3.19
C HIS A 55 5.36 -19.43 -1.94
N HIS A 56 5.14 -18.78 -0.79
CA HIS A 56 4.78 -19.46 0.47
C HIS A 56 3.59 -20.40 0.29
N MET A 57 2.54 -19.90 -0.37
CA MET A 57 1.35 -20.69 -0.64
C MET A 57 1.60 -21.91 -1.53
N GLN A 58 2.55 -21.84 -2.47
CA GLN A 58 2.87 -22.95 -3.38
C GLN A 58 3.68 -24.04 -2.68
N GLU A 59 4.61 -23.66 -1.80
CA GLU A 59 5.44 -24.58 -1.03
C GLU A 59 4.62 -25.36 0.00
N ASP A 60 3.71 -24.69 0.71
CA ASP A 60 2.90 -25.29 1.76
C ASP A 60 1.83 -26.24 1.21
N ALA A 61 1.30 -25.97 0.01
CA ALA A 61 0.29 -26.82 -0.63
C ALA A 61 0.78 -28.25 -0.95
N ALA A 62 2.10 -28.50 -0.90
CA ALA A 62 2.70 -29.79 -1.21
C ALA A 62 2.81 -30.75 0.00
N ASN A 63 2.55 -30.30 1.23
CA ASN A 63 2.87 -31.06 2.45
C ASN A 63 1.67 -31.19 3.39
N TYR A 64 1.02 -32.36 3.42
CA TYR A 64 0.01 -32.70 4.43
C TYR A 64 0.55 -33.79 5.36
N ALA A 65 0.66 -33.49 6.66
CA ALA A 65 1.10 -34.45 7.67
C ALA A 65 -0.09 -35.24 8.26
N ASP A 66 -1.20 -34.58 8.59
CA ASP A 66 -2.45 -35.23 9.02
C ASP A 66 -3.75 -34.41 8.73
N PRO A 67 -4.95 -34.96 8.96
CA PRO A 67 -6.21 -34.25 8.71
C PRO A 67 -6.48 -33.02 9.59
N SER A 68 -5.90 -32.94 10.78
CA SER A 68 -6.00 -31.77 11.67
C SER A 68 -5.09 -30.65 11.16
N ASP A 69 -3.88 -30.99 10.74
CA ASP A 69 -2.94 -30.06 10.11
C ASP A 69 -3.52 -29.46 8.84
N ARG A 70 -4.24 -30.25 8.04
CA ARG A 70 -4.96 -29.77 6.86
C ARG A 70 -5.98 -28.67 7.19
N ALA A 71 -6.74 -28.83 8.27
CA ALA A 71 -7.77 -27.85 8.64
C ALA A 71 -7.15 -26.50 9.04
N THR A 72 -6.05 -26.53 9.80
CA THR A 72 -5.29 -25.33 10.18
C THR A 72 -4.72 -24.64 8.95
N GLN A 73 -4.11 -25.39 8.04
CA GLN A 73 -3.50 -24.86 6.83
C GLN A 73 -4.53 -24.21 5.89
N GLU A 74 -5.70 -24.83 5.72
CA GLU A 74 -6.80 -24.25 4.93
C GLU A 74 -7.28 -22.90 5.49
N GLU A 75 -7.30 -22.74 6.82
CA GLU A 75 -7.61 -21.46 7.46
C GLU A 75 -6.55 -20.39 7.17
N GLU A 76 -5.27 -20.74 7.30
CA GLU A 76 -4.14 -19.86 7.00
C GLU A 76 -4.17 -19.40 5.53
N PHE A 77 -4.35 -20.33 4.59
CA PHE A 77 -4.52 -20.02 3.17
C PHE A 77 -5.67 -19.05 2.90
N SER A 78 -6.81 -19.23 3.57
CA SER A 78 -7.97 -18.35 3.42
C SER A 78 -7.67 -16.92 3.88
N LEU A 79 -6.88 -16.76 4.95
CA LEU A 79 -6.43 -15.46 5.45
C LEU A 79 -5.45 -14.79 4.48
N GLU A 80 -4.46 -15.53 3.99
CA GLU A 80 -3.46 -15.03 3.04
C GLU A 80 -4.09 -14.58 1.72
N LEU A 81 -4.99 -15.38 1.15
CA LEU A 81 -5.73 -15.04 -0.07
C LEU A 81 -6.48 -13.71 0.07
N ARG A 82 -7.12 -13.48 1.23
CA ARG A 82 -7.85 -12.24 1.52
C ARG A 82 -6.90 -11.04 1.64
N THR A 83 -5.73 -11.22 2.24
CA THR A 83 -4.71 -10.17 2.37
C THR A 83 -4.16 -9.80 1.00
N ARG A 84 -3.74 -10.78 0.21
CA ARG A 84 -3.26 -10.60 -1.17
C ARG A 84 -4.26 -9.87 -2.06
N ASP A 85 -5.55 -10.19 -1.94
CA ASP A 85 -6.62 -9.51 -2.68
C ASP A 85 -6.75 -8.02 -2.32
N ARG A 86 -6.49 -7.66 -1.06
CA ARG A 86 -6.49 -6.26 -0.62
C ARG A 86 -5.27 -5.52 -1.17
N GLU A 87 -4.10 -6.15 -1.13
CA GLU A 87 -2.86 -5.60 -1.67
C GLU A 87 -2.95 -5.36 -3.17
N ARG A 88 -3.47 -6.34 -3.93
CA ARG A 88 -3.71 -6.18 -5.37
C ARG A 88 -4.66 -5.01 -5.68
N LYS A 89 -5.73 -4.85 -4.88
CA LYS A 89 -6.66 -3.71 -5.03
C LYS A 89 -5.97 -2.38 -4.68
N LEU A 90 -5.06 -2.39 -3.71
CA LEU A 90 -4.30 -1.21 -3.32
C LEU A 90 -3.27 -0.82 -4.39
N ILE A 91 -2.56 -1.78 -4.98
CA ILE A 91 -1.68 -1.56 -6.14
C ILE A 91 -2.46 -0.86 -7.27
N LYS A 92 -3.66 -1.35 -7.60
CA LYS A 92 -4.52 -0.71 -8.60
C LYS A 92 -4.90 0.73 -8.23
N LYS A 93 -5.12 1.04 -6.95
CA LYS A 93 -5.38 2.41 -6.49
C LYS A 93 -4.15 3.29 -6.64
N ILE A 94 -2.96 2.77 -6.32
CA ILE A 94 -1.71 3.49 -6.49
C ILE A 94 -1.50 3.86 -7.96
N ASP A 95 -1.77 2.93 -8.89
CA ASP A 95 -1.69 3.19 -10.32
C ASP A 95 -2.64 4.31 -10.75
N GLN A 96 -3.90 4.27 -10.28
CA GLN A 96 -4.87 5.34 -10.52
C GLN A 96 -4.43 6.68 -9.94
N THR A 97 -3.79 6.69 -8.76
CA THR A 97 -3.26 7.91 -8.15
C THR A 97 -2.07 8.46 -8.95
N ASN A 98 -1.18 7.61 -9.45
CA ASN A 98 -0.11 8.04 -10.34
C ASN A 98 -0.67 8.65 -11.64
N ASP A 99 -1.72 8.06 -12.21
CA ASP A 99 -2.40 8.63 -13.38
C ASP A 99 -3.02 10.01 -13.08
N ARG A 100 -3.45 10.28 -11.84
CA ARG A 100 -3.96 11.60 -11.42
C ARG A 100 -2.83 12.61 -11.28
N ILE A 101 -1.68 12.20 -10.75
CA ILE A 101 -0.48 13.03 -10.69
C ILE A 101 -0.05 13.43 -12.10
N ASP A 102 -0.04 12.50 -13.05
CA ASP A 102 0.36 12.76 -14.44
C ASP A 102 -0.65 13.66 -15.20
N LYS A 103 -1.85 13.87 -14.65
CA LYS A 103 -2.90 14.75 -15.18
C LYS A 103 -3.02 16.08 -14.42
N ASP A 104 -2.12 16.36 -13.48
CA ASP A 104 -2.17 17.52 -12.59
C ASP A 104 -3.48 17.62 -11.77
N ASP A 105 -4.12 16.49 -11.47
CA ASP A 105 -5.39 16.37 -10.73
C ASP A 105 -5.20 15.64 -9.37
N TYR A 106 -4.05 15.88 -8.75
CA TYR A 106 -3.67 15.31 -7.45
C TYR A 106 -3.58 16.40 -6.38
N GLY A 107 -3.91 16.04 -5.14
CA GLY A 107 -3.86 16.95 -4.00
C GLY A 107 -5.17 17.68 -3.69
N PHE A 108 -6.21 17.54 -4.49
CA PHE A 108 -7.50 18.21 -4.25
C PHE A 108 -8.60 17.22 -3.89
N CYS A 109 -9.54 17.64 -3.06
CA CYS A 109 -10.69 16.84 -2.70
C CYS A 109 -11.67 16.70 -3.87
N ASP A 110 -12.00 15.47 -4.27
CA ASP A 110 -12.89 15.18 -5.41
C ASP A 110 -14.31 15.77 -5.26
N GLN A 111 -14.76 16.06 -4.04
CA GLN A 111 -16.11 16.58 -3.79
C GLN A 111 -16.20 18.10 -3.77
N CYS A 112 -15.19 18.79 -3.25
CA CYS A 112 -15.25 20.22 -3.01
C CYS A 112 -14.09 21.02 -3.63
N GLY A 113 -13.10 20.36 -4.22
CA GLY A 113 -11.93 20.99 -4.84
C GLY A 113 -10.95 21.63 -3.85
N VAL A 114 -11.15 21.45 -2.54
CA VAL A 114 -10.27 22.03 -1.51
C VAL A 114 -8.94 21.26 -1.46
N GLU A 115 -7.85 21.99 -1.26
CA GLU A 115 -6.51 21.45 -1.04
C GLU A 115 -6.47 20.47 0.12
N ILE A 116 -5.87 19.31 -0.12
CA ILE A 116 -5.63 18.29 0.88
C ILE A 116 -4.30 18.61 1.56
N GLY A 117 -4.28 18.69 2.89
CA GLY A 117 -3.05 18.95 3.63
C GLY A 117 -1.94 17.92 3.30
N ILE A 118 -0.72 18.41 3.07
CA ILE A 118 0.44 17.59 2.67
C ILE A 118 0.69 16.44 3.64
N ARG A 119 0.61 16.69 4.95
CA ARG A 119 0.76 15.66 5.99
C ARG A 119 -0.27 14.53 5.88
N ARG A 120 -1.49 14.81 5.40
CA ARG A 120 -2.52 13.80 5.14
C ARG A 120 -2.15 12.97 3.91
N LEU A 121 -1.71 13.61 2.83
CA LEU A 121 -1.25 12.93 1.62
C LEU A 121 -0.01 12.07 1.89
N GLU A 122 0.91 12.53 2.72
CA GLU A 122 2.08 11.77 3.14
C GLU A 122 1.70 10.50 3.92
N ALA A 123 0.73 10.61 4.84
CA ALA A 123 0.22 9.46 5.60
C ALA A 123 -0.60 8.50 4.73
N ARG A 124 -1.30 9.02 3.72
CA ARG A 124 -2.13 8.24 2.80
C ARG A 124 -2.15 8.90 1.42
N PRO A 125 -1.23 8.53 0.52
CA PRO A 125 -1.10 9.22 -0.76
C PRO A 125 -2.20 8.86 -1.77
N THR A 126 -2.98 7.81 -1.52
CA THR A 126 -4.12 7.42 -2.37
C THR A 126 -5.47 8.01 -1.88
N ALA A 127 -5.44 9.12 -1.14
CA ALA A 127 -6.59 9.65 -0.38
C ALA A 127 -7.36 10.76 -1.06
#